data_AF-A0A952CR95-F1
#
_entry.id   AF-A0A952CR95-F1
#
_cell.length_a   1.000
_cell.length_b   1.000
_cell.length_c   1.000
_cell.angle_alpha   90.00
_cell.angle_beta   90.00
_cell.angle_gamma   90.00
#
_symmetry.space_group_name_H-M   'P 1'
#
loop_
_entity.id
_entity.type
_entity.pdbx_description
1 polymer ?
#
loop_
_entity_poly.entity_id
_entity_poly.type
_entity_poly.pdbx_seq_one_letter_code
_entity_poly.pdbx_strand_id
1 'polypeptide(L)'
;MNLKLLIRPFFLLTATFMIYTGCNRKPIKYIYMPPGATLFTNNVPLPESSVVPLDRINIELRLNTQEIQLATTNILPANSAYALSVREPVLVPLEEIHDLHIRPVYDYNSIYTSMDDISETCTYSYSQSGSDSVSKQEMLQNFNAGGLYGTRSPVFYIHFNEPPRNYHVQQFIVELITDKNSRLADTTVEFILTP
;
A
#
# COMPACT_ATOMS: atom_id res chain seq x y z
N MET A 1 -62.44 -25.86 4.63
CA MET A 1 -60.97 -25.94 4.52
C MET A 1 -60.36 -25.17 5.69
N ASN A 2 -59.59 -25.83 6.56
CA ASN A 2 -59.18 -25.25 7.86
C ASN A 2 -58.01 -24.26 7.70
N LEU A 3 -58.29 -22.96 7.82
CA LEU A 3 -57.32 -21.85 7.66
C LEU A 3 -56.08 -22.00 8.57
N LYS A 4 -56.24 -22.64 9.73
CA LYS A 4 -55.15 -22.88 10.71
C LYS A 4 -54.05 -23.84 10.22
N LEU A 5 -54.35 -24.71 9.26
CA LEU A 5 -53.37 -25.64 8.68
C LEU A 5 -52.44 -24.98 7.65
N LEU A 6 -52.86 -23.85 7.06
CA LEU A 6 -52.13 -23.15 5.99
C LEU A 6 -51.16 -22.07 6.53
N ILE A 7 -51.44 -21.55 7.74
CA ILE A 7 -50.65 -20.48 8.36
C ILE A 7 -49.27 -20.99 8.85
N ARG A 8 -49.19 -22.22 9.35
CA ARG A 8 -47.96 -22.82 9.87
C ARG A 8 -46.86 -23.01 8.82
N PRO A 9 -47.11 -23.61 7.64
CA PRO A 9 -46.07 -23.74 6.61
C PRO A 9 -45.64 -22.38 6.06
N PHE A 10 -46.56 -21.42 5.94
CA PHE A 10 -46.23 -20.07 5.45
C PHE A 10 -45.31 -19.32 6.40
N PHE A 11 -45.59 -19.34 7.71
CA PHE A 11 -44.72 -18.73 8.72
C PHE A 11 -43.34 -19.38 8.77
N LEU A 12 -43.29 -20.71 8.68
CA LEU A 12 -42.04 -21.45 8.67
C LEU A 12 -41.21 -21.11 7.42
N LEU A 13 -41.85 -21.00 6.25
CA LEU A 13 -41.18 -20.62 5.01
C LEU A 13 -40.66 -19.18 5.06
N THR A 14 -41.43 -18.23 5.60
CA THR A 14 -40.95 -16.85 5.81
C THR A 14 -39.82 -16.75 6.82
N ALA A 15 -39.88 -17.50 7.93
CA ALA A 15 -38.80 -17.51 8.92
C ALA A 15 -37.52 -18.14 8.36
N THR A 16 -37.65 -19.21 7.58
CA THR A 16 -36.51 -19.87 6.92
C THR A 16 -35.89 -18.96 5.85
N PHE A 17 -36.71 -18.21 5.10
CA PHE A 17 -36.23 -17.23 4.12
C PHE A 17 -35.51 -16.04 4.78
N MET A 18 -35.99 -15.58 5.95
CA MET A 18 -35.30 -14.53 6.73
C MET A 18 -33.98 -15.01 7.33
N ILE A 19 -33.89 -16.26 7.78
CA ILE A 19 -32.64 -16.83 8.32
C ILE A 19 -31.63 -17.10 7.19
N TYR A 20 -32.09 -17.59 6.04
CA TYR A 20 -31.22 -17.90 4.89
C TYR A 20 -30.65 -16.63 4.22
N THR A 21 -31.40 -15.53 4.22
CA THR A 21 -30.92 -14.23 3.72
C THR A 21 -30.02 -13.47 4.70
N GLY A 22 -29.94 -13.92 5.96
CA GLY A 22 -29.15 -13.29 7.03
C GLY A 22 -27.67 -13.65 7.04
N CYS A 23 -27.24 -14.68 6.31
CA CYS A 23 -25.82 -15.10 6.22
C CYS A 23 -25.18 -14.62 4.91
N ASN A 24 -25.24 -13.33 4.62
CA ASN A 24 -24.48 -12.76 3.51
C ASN A 24 -23.16 -12.19 4.05
N ARG A 25 -22.04 -12.89 3.78
CA ARG A 25 -20.70 -12.35 4.02
C ARG A 25 -20.60 -11.07 3.20
N LYS A 26 -20.54 -9.92 3.87
CA LYS A 26 -20.33 -8.63 3.20
C LYS A 26 -19.08 -8.76 2.31
N PRO A 27 -19.09 -8.25 1.07
CA PRO A 27 -17.88 -8.22 0.27
C PRO A 27 -16.86 -7.35 0.98
N ILE A 28 -15.84 -8.00 1.54
CA ILE A 28 -14.68 -7.34 2.12
C ILE A 28 -13.84 -6.79 0.95
N LYS A 29 -13.52 -5.49 1.00
CA LYS A 29 -12.58 -4.88 0.05
C LYS A 29 -11.38 -4.29 0.80
N TYR A 30 -10.28 -4.07 0.09
CA TYR A 30 -9.07 -3.46 0.62
C TYR A 30 -8.73 -2.20 -0.16
N ILE A 31 -8.25 -1.19 0.55
CA ILE A 31 -7.66 0.03 -0.04
C ILE A 31 -6.22 0.17 0.48
N TYR A 32 -5.34 0.76 -0.31
CA TYR A 32 -4.02 1.15 0.17
C TYR A 32 -4.14 2.31 1.16
N MET A 33 -3.47 2.18 2.30
CA MET A 33 -3.15 3.31 3.17
C MET A 33 -2.04 4.17 2.50
N PRO A 34 -1.77 5.39 3.00
CA PRO A 34 -0.59 6.14 2.58
C PRO A 34 0.67 5.26 2.72
N PRO A 35 1.50 5.14 1.67
CA PRO A 35 2.74 4.39 1.75
C PRO A 35 3.70 5.05 2.76
N GLY A 36 4.50 4.24 3.45
CA GLY A 36 5.53 4.71 4.38
C GLY A 36 6.91 4.38 3.85
N ALA A 37 7.81 5.37 3.83
CA ALA A 37 9.23 5.18 3.54
C ALA A 37 10.04 5.61 4.76
N THR A 38 10.84 4.71 5.30
CA THR A 38 11.70 5.00 6.47
C THR A 38 13.14 4.65 6.13
N LEU A 39 14.06 5.57 6.40
CA LEU A 39 15.49 5.29 6.26
C LEU A 39 15.99 4.54 7.48
N PHE A 40 16.85 3.55 7.26
CA PHE A 40 17.50 2.81 8.31
C PHE A 40 19.01 2.79 8.13
N THR A 41 19.70 2.73 9.27
CA THR A 41 21.12 2.40 9.35
C THR A 41 21.33 1.27 10.35
N ASN A 42 21.95 0.16 9.94
CA ASN A 42 22.21 -1.01 10.80
C ASN A 42 20.98 -1.48 11.63
N ASN A 43 19.82 -1.63 10.99
CA ASN A 43 18.56 -2.06 11.63
C ASN A 43 17.93 -1.06 12.61
N VAL A 44 18.41 0.19 12.64
CA VAL A 44 17.81 1.27 13.45
C VAL A 44 17.31 2.37 12.52
N PRO A 45 16.11 2.93 12.74
CA PRO A 45 15.63 4.09 12.00
C PRO A 45 16.65 5.22 12.06
N LEU A 46 16.88 5.86 10.93
CA LEU A 46 17.89 6.89 10.80
C LEU A 46 17.46 8.17 11.55
N PRO A 47 18.27 8.71 12.48
CA PRO A 47 17.98 10.00 13.10
C PRO A 47 18.19 11.14 12.09
N GLU A 48 17.42 12.22 12.25
CA GLU A 48 17.56 13.43 11.44
C GLU A 48 18.98 14.03 11.52
N SER A 49 19.47 14.59 10.41
CA SER A 49 20.80 15.20 10.27
C SER A 49 21.98 14.26 10.54
N SER A 50 21.77 12.94 10.43
CA SER A 50 22.84 11.95 10.62
C SER A 50 23.78 11.89 9.42
N VAL A 51 25.04 11.54 9.70
CA VAL A 51 26.04 11.20 8.66
C VAL A 51 26.14 9.68 8.57
N VAL A 52 25.90 9.11 7.39
CA VAL A 52 25.78 7.66 7.22
C VAL A 52 26.56 7.18 6.00
N PRO A 53 27.36 6.11 6.12
CA PRO A 53 27.95 5.41 4.98
C PRO A 53 26.92 4.76 4.05
N LEU A 54 27.20 4.77 2.75
CA LEU A 54 26.37 4.18 1.71
C LEU A 54 26.04 2.70 1.96
N ASP A 55 27.03 1.92 2.37
CA ASP A 55 26.90 0.48 2.61
C ASP A 55 25.98 0.12 3.78
N ARG A 56 25.61 1.11 4.59
CA ARG A 56 24.82 0.91 5.81
C ARG A 56 23.43 1.48 5.72
N ILE A 57 23.07 2.18 4.64
CA ILE A 57 21.78 2.82 4.51
C ILE A 57 20.84 2.05 3.59
N ASN A 58 19.56 1.99 3.96
CA ASN A 58 18.51 1.50 3.10
C ASN A 58 17.20 2.24 3.40
N ILE A 59 16.32 2.29 2.39
CA ILE A 59 14.94 2.72 2.57
C ILE A 59 14.10 1.46 2.79
N GLU A 60 13.40 1.39 3.91
CA GLU A 60 12.31 0.46 4.14
C GLU A 60 11.02 1.06 3.57
N LEU A 61 10.46 0.42 2.54
CA LEU A 61 9.17 0.77 1.95
C LEU A 61 8.08 -0.16 2.49
N ARG A 62 7.07 0.44 3.12
CA ARG A 62 5.88 -0.25 3.64
C ARG A 62 4.64 0.17 2.89
N LEU A 63 3.93 -0.83 2.38
CA LEU A 63 2.65 -0.64 1.70
C LEU A 63 1.53 -1.32 2.50
N ASN A 64 0.93 -0.55 3.39
CA ASN A 64 -0.17 -1.06 4.23
C ASN A 64 -1.49 -1.03 3.47
N THR A 65 -2.36 -2.00 3.71
CA THR A 65 -3.75 -1.99 3.25
C THR A 65 -4.70 -1.90 4.43
N GLN A 66 -5.85 -1.30 4.18
CA GLN A 66 -6.94 -1.20 5.13
C GLN A 66 -8.15 -1.96 4.58
N GLU A 67 -8.71 -2.84 5.40
CA GLU A 67 -9.99 -3.48 5.13
C GLU A 67 -11.11 -2.44 5.22
N ILE A 68 -11.97 -2.40 4.20
CA ILE A 68 -13.19 -1.62 4.19
C ILE A 68 -14.39 -2.55 3.96
N GLN A 69 -15.42 -2.37 4.78
CA GLN A 69 -16.69 -3.05 4.59
C GLN A 69 -17.64 -2.14 3.84
N LEU A 70 -18.11 -2.62 2.69
CA LEU A 70 -19.12 -1.89 1.93
C LEU A 70 -20.50 -2.23 2.45
N ALA A 71 -21.29 -1.19 2.71
CA ALA A 71 -22.71 -1.31 3.03
C ALA A 71 -23.52 -1.56 1.75
N THR A 72 -23.15 -2.55 0.95
CA THR A 72 -23.83 -2.80 -0.33
C THR A 72 -24.31 -4.23 -0.36
N THR A 73 -25.56 -4.46 0.04
CA THR A 73 -26.47 -5.45 -0.58
C THR A 73 -27.82 -5.57 0.13
N ASN A 74 -27.93 -5.22 1.43
CA ASN A 74 -29.17 -5.35 2.20
C ASN A 74 -29.66 -4.01 2.76
N ILE A 75 -29.80 -3.01 1.90
CA ILE A 75 -30.48 -1.77 2.25
C ILE A 75 -31.97 -1.99 2.00
N LEU A 76 -32.79 -1.99 3.05
CA LEU A 76 -34.25 -1.96 2.92
C LEU A 76 -34.63 -0.82 1.95
N PRO A 77 -35.64 -0.99 1.08
CA PRO A 77 -35.94 -0.02 0.01
C PRO A 77 -36.00 1.44 0.45
N ALA A 78 -36.47 1.71 1.69
CA ALA A 78 -36.54 3.05 2.27
C ALA A 78 -35.18 3.72 2.56
N ASN A 79 -34.11 2.95 2.77
CA ASN A 79 -32.77 3.48 3.07
C ASN A 79 -31.88 3.63 1.83
N SER A 80 -32.37 3.19 0.66
CA SER A 80 -31.63 3.27 -0.61
C SER A 80 -31.38 4.72 -1.05
N ALA A 81 -32.34 5.62 -0.80
CA ALA A 81 -32.20 7.05 -1.08
C ALA A 81 -31.11 7.71 -0.22
N TYR A 82 -30.96 7.29 1.04
CA TYR A 82 -29.91 7.82 1.94
C TYR A 82 -28.53 7.31 1.55
N ALA A 83 -28.41 6.02 1.19
CA ALA A 83 -27.15 5.44 0.73
C ALA A 83 -26.68 5.95 -0.64
N LEU A 84 -27.61 6.33 -1.52
CA LEU A 84 -27.28 6.98 -2.81
C LEU A 84 -26.95 8.47 -2.65
N SER A 85 -27.30 9.09 -1.52
CA SER A 85 -27.00 10.51 -1.23
C SER A 85 -25.59 10.72 -0.69
N VAL A 86 -24.98 9.68 -0.13
CA VAL A 86 -23.55 9.70 0.21
C VAL A 86 -22.81 9.42 -1.07
N ARG A 87 -22.20 10.45 -1.65
CA ARG A 87 -21.29 10.34 -2.80
C ARG A 87 -20.02 9.65 -2.32
N GLU A 88 -20.10 8.35 -2.08
CA GLU A 88 -18.94 7.52 -1.79
C GLU A 88 -18.07 7.49 -3.06
N PRO A 89 -16.75 7.71 -2.96
CA PRO A 89 -15.88 7.52 -4.10
C PRO A 89 -16.04 6.08 -4.59
N VAL A 90 -16.14 5.90 -5.91
CA VAL A 90 -16.25 4.58 -6.55
C VAL A 90 -15.19 3.67 -5.95
N LEU A 91 -15.63 2.55 -5.39
CA LEU A 91 -14.79 1.66 -4.60
C LEU A 91 -13.89 0.85 -5.51
N VAL A 92 -12.73 1.44 -5.80
CA VAL A 92 -11.66 0.89 -6.65
C VAL A 92 -11.04 -0.34 -5.94
N PRO A 93 -11.03 -1.54 -6.56
CA PRO A 93 -10.16 -2.62 -6.08
C PRO A 93 -8.71 -2.15 -6.02
N LEU A 94 -7.86 -2.73 -5.15
CA LEU A 94 -6.44 -2.37 -5.05
C LEU A 94 -5.86 -2.12 -6.45
N GLU A 95 -5.41 -0.88 -6.66
CA GLU A 95 -4.86 -0.42 -7.92
C GLU A 95 -3.59 -1.21 -8.22
N GLU A 96 -3.39 -1.63 -9.46
CA GLU A 96 -2.17 -2.35 -9.81
C GLU A 96 -1.00 -1.35 -9.81
N ILE A 97 0.07 -1.67 -9.08
CA ILE A 97 1.30 -0.85 -9.11
C ILE A 97 2.09 -1.26 -10.34
N HIS A 98 2.27 -0.34 -11.28
CA HIS A 98 3.01 -0.58 -12.52
C HIS A 98 4.47 -0.15 -12.44
N ASP A 99 4.78 0.84 -11.59
CA ASP A 99 6.15 1.33 -11.43
C ASP A 99 6.41 1.92 -10.04
N LEU A 100 7.70 2.07 -9.75
CA LEU A 100 8.24 2.71 -8.57
C LEU A 100 9.36 3.65 -9.00
N HIS A 101 9.25 4.93 -8.63
CA HIS A 101 10.34 5.89 -8.77
C HIS A 101 10.94 6.24 -7.42
N ILE A 102 12.23 6.52 -7.43
CA ILE A 102 12.97 7.04 -6.28
C ILE A 102 13.56 8.37 -6.72
N ARG A 103 13.17 9.44 -6.05
CA ARG A 103 13.49 10.80 -6.46
C ARG A 103 14.23 11.52 -5.35
N PRO A 104 15.49 11.93 -5.56
CA PRO A 104 16.19 12.74 -4.58
C PRO A 104 15.59 14.15 -4.58
N VAL A 105 15.35 14.72 -3.40
CA VAL A 105 14.82 16.10 -3.26
C VAL A 105 15.86 17.13 -3.68
N TYR A 106 17.14 16.81 -3.48
CA TYR A 106 18.28 17.63 -3.86
C TYR A 106 19.08 16.95 -4.98
N ASP A 107 20.01 17.67 -5.61
CA ASP A 107 20.88 17.08 -6.62
C ASP A 107 21.70 15.93 -6.02
N TYR A 108 21.63 14.74 -6.64
CA TYR A 108 22.27 13.54 -6.13
C TYR A 108 23.72 13.44 -6.62
N ASN A 109 23.91 13.53 -7.93
CA ASN A 109 25.24 13.54 -8.56
C ASN A 109 25.20 14.31 -9.90
N SER A 110 26.24 14.21 -10.72
CA SER A 110 26.28 14.91 -12.02
C SER A 110 25.36 14.32 -13.09
N ILE A 111 24.79 13.14 -12.83
CA ILE A 111 23.90 12.42 -13.74
C ILE A 111 22.44 12.65 -13.31
N TYR A 112 22.18 12.58 -12.01
CA TYR A 112 20.85 12.70 -11.41
C TYR A 112 20.72 14.00 -10.62
N THR A 113 19.93 14.91 -11.16
CA THR A 113 19.52 16.17 -10.53
C THR A 113 18.32 15.97 -9.61
N SER A 114 17.95 17.01 -8.87
CA SER A 114 16.75 17.03 -8.04
C SER A 114 15.54 16.53 -8.83
N MET A 115 14.78 15.63 -8.19
CA MET A 115 13.57 14.98 -8.69
C MET A 115 13.76 14.01 -9.86
N ASP A 116 14.97 13.76 -10.33
CA ASP A 116 15.23 12.70 -11.32
C ASP A 116 14.93 11.32 -10.74
N ASP A 117 14.49 10.38 -11.58
CA ASP A 117 14.28 9.01 -11.14
C ASP A 117 15.60 8.24 -11.13
N ILE A 118 15.98 7.76 -9.94
CA ILE A 118 17.16 6.91 -9.73
C ILE A 118 16.79 5.43 -9.52
N SER A 119 15.52 5.05 -9.68
CA SER A 119 15.00 3.72 -9.35
C SER A 119 15.75 2.57 -10.02
N GLU A 120 16.20 2.73 -11.26
CA GLU A 120 16.94 1.72 -12.01
C GLU A 120 18.36 1.50 -11.49
N THR A 121 18.91 2.46 -10.73
CA THR A 121 20.24 2.35 -10.12
C THR A 121 20.21 1.71 -8.74
N CYS A 122 19.03 1.48 -8.17
CA CYS A 122 18.88 0.90 -6.85
C CYS A 122 18.80 -0.63 -6.89
N THR A 123 19.20 -1.27 -5.79
CA THR A 123 18.98 -2.70 -5.56
C THR A 123 17.79 -2.87 -4.63
N TYR A 124 16.90 -3.82 -4.94
CA TYR A 124 15.70 -4.13 -4.16
C TYR A 124 15.86 -5.46 -3.45
N SER A 125 15.33 -5.61 -2.24
CA SER A 125 15.42 -6.87 -1.48
C SER A 125 14.25 -7.03 -0.49
N TYR A 126 14.00 -8.26 -0.03
CA TYR A 126 13.02 -8.51 1.05
C TYR A 126 13.63 -8.39 2.45
N SER A 127 14.96 -8.40 2.56
CA SER A 127 15.70 -8.24 3.82
C SER A 127 16.53 -6.97 3.84
N GLN A 128 16.72 -6.45 5.04
CA GLN A 128 17.52 -5.25 5.28
C GLN A 128 19.01 -5.41 4.94
N SER A 129 19.53 -6.63 4.89
CA SER A 129 20.92 -6.91 4.53
C SER A 129 21.18 -6.92 3.02
N GLY A 130 20.14 -6.91 2.18
CA GLY A 130 20.27 -7.02 0.73
C GLY A 130 20.63 -8.43 0.22
N SER A 131 20.73 -9.44 1.10
CA SER A 131 21.14 -10.80 0.76
C SER A 131 20.16 -11.54 -0.16
N ASP A 132 18.91 -11.09 -0.21
CA ASP A 132 17.81 -11.60 -1.01
C ASP A 132 17.39 -10.54 -2.04
N SER A 133 18.38 -10.09 -2.81
CA SER A 133 18.18 -9.12 -3.88
C SER A 133 17.21 -9.64 -4.94
N VAL A 134 16.30 -8.79 -5.38
CA VAL A 134 15.30 -9.05 -6.42
C VAL A 134 15.28 -7.93 -7.45
N SER A 135 14.73 -8.23 -8.63
CA SER A 135 14.49 -7.20 -9.64
C SER A 135 13.34 -6.28 -9.23
N LYS A 136 13.35 -5.03 -9.73
CA LYS A 136 12.23 -4.08 -9.57
C LYS A 136 10.91 -4.70 -10.02
N GLN A 137 10.92 -5.39 -11.17
CA GLN A 137 9.72 -6.04 -11.71
C GLN A 137 9.20 -7.15 -10.79
N GLU A 138 10.07 -7.97 -10.22
CA GLU A 138 9.67 -9.02 -9.28
C GLU A 138 9.11 -8.44 -7.97
N MET A 139 9.71 -7.37 -7.45
CA MET A 139 9.16 -6.64 -6.30
C MET A 139 7.74 -6.13 -6.59
N LEU A 140 7.53 -5.47 -7.73
CA LEU A 140 6.21 -4.97 -8.15
C LEU A 140 5.19 -6.10 -8.32
N GLN A 141 5.59 -7.21 -8.93
CA GLN A 141 4.76 -8.41 -9.02
C GLN A 141 4.39 -8.93 -7.64
N ASN A 142 5.31 -8.95 -6.68
CA ASN A 142 5.02 -9.39 -5.31
C ASN A 142 4.08 -8.43 -4.55
N PHE A 143 4.21 -7.11 -4.78
CA PHE A 143 3.24 -6.15 -4.27
C PHE A 143 1.83 -6.45 -4.81
N ASN A 144 1.69 -6.71 -6.11
CA ASN A 144 0.41 -6.95 -6.76
C ASN A 144 -0.16 -8.37 -6.52
N ALA A 145 0.70 -9.39 -6.35
CA ALA A 145 0.32 -10.80 -6.27
C ALA A 145 -0.35 -11.22 -4.96
N GLY A 146 -0.49 -10.33 -3.98
CA GLY A 146 -1.39 -10.57 -2.86
C GLY A 146 -0.73 -10.87 -1.51
N GLY A 147 0.48 -10.35 -1.26
CA GLY A 147 0.90 -10.06 0.13
C GLY A 147 -0.07 -9.11 0.87
N LEU A 148 -1.01 -8.49 0.13
CA LEU A 148 -2.01 -7.53 0.57
C LEU A 148 -3.31 -8.16 1.14
N TYR A 149 -3.47 -9.49 1.06
CA TYR A 149 -4.63 -10.22 1.56
C TYR A 149 -4.34 -10.88 2.92
N GLY A 150 -3.98 -10.07 3.91
CA GLY A 150 -3.68 -10.53 5.27
C GLY A 150 -3.07 -9.43 6.14
N THR A 151 -2.96 -9.67 7.45
CA THR A 151 -2.48 -8.70 8.46
C THR A 151 -1.00 -8.31 8.36
N ARG A 152 -0.26 -8.78 7.34
CA ARG A 152 1.16 -8.49 7.15
C ARG A 152 1.36 -7.66 5.91
N SER A 153 1.60 -6.37 6.11
CA SER A 153 2.01 -5.46 5.05
C SER A 153 3.32 -5.94 4.43
N PRO A 154 3.42 -6.03 3.09
CA PRO A 154 4.70 -6.30 2.46
C PRO A 154 5.69 -5.19 2.78
N VAL A 155 6.90 -5.60 3.15
CA VAL A 155 8.03 -4.72 3.46
C VAL A 155 9.14 -5.04 2.46
N PHE A 156 9.67 -4.00 1.84
CA PHE A 156 10.79 -4.11 0.92
C PHE A 156 11.86 -3.12 1.30
N TYR A 157 13.11 -3.47 1.00
CA TYR A 157 14.26 -2.63 1.25
C TYR A 157 14.86 -2.21 -0.08
N ILE A 158 15.24 -0.94 -0.14
CA ILE A 158 15.86 -0.31 -1.29
C ILE A 158 17.27 0.11 -0.85
N HIS A 159 18.27 -0.33 -1.60
CA HIS A 159 19.68 -0.05 -1.37
C HIS A 159 20.22 0.82 -2.49
N PHE A 160 20.97 1.86 -2.13
CA PHE A 160 21.63 2.73 -3.09
C PHE A 160 22.96 2.09 -3.53
N ASN A 161 23.16 1.96 -4.83
CA ASN A 161 24.39 1.34 -5.36
C ASN A 161 25.54 2.35 -5.55
N GLU A 162 25.21 3.63 -5.66
CA GLU A 162 26.18 4.71 -5.88
C GLU A 162 25.98 5.80 -4.84
N PRO A 163 27.04 6.42 -4.29
CA PRO A 163 26.90 7.53 -3.36
C PRO A 163 26.63 8.86 -4.10
N PRO A 164 26.08 9.87 -3.41
CA PRO A 164 26.01 11.21 -3.96
C PRO A 164 27.40 11.79 -4.12
N ARG A 165 27.55 12.72 -5.08
CA ARG A 165 28.86 13.27 -5.45
C ARG A 165 29.48 14.12 -4.34
N ASN A 166 28.64 14.78 -3.55
CA ASN A 166 29.04 15.75 -2.56
C ASN A 166 28.45 15.39 -1.19
N TYR A 167 29.17 15.76 -0.13
CA TYR A 167 28.70 15.73 1.25
C TYR A 167 27.61 16.79 1.47
N HIS A 168 26.45 16.59 0.88
CA HIS A 168 25.28 17.44 1.03
C HIS A 168 24.13 16.67 1.66
N VAL A 169 23.18 17.46 2.17
CA VAL A 169 21.92 16.95 2.68
C VAL A 169 21.17 16.23 1.56
N GLN A 170 20.69 15.04 1.87
CA GLN A 170 19.91 14.17 1.02
C GLN A 170 18.56 13.90 1.69
N GLN A 171 17.54 13.78 0.85
CA GLN A 171 16.19 13.35 1.19
C GLN A 171 15.61 12.73 -0.08
N PHE A 172 14.75 11.72 0.07
CA PHE A 172 14.18 10.96 -1.04
C PHE A 172 12.66 10.88 -0.96
N ILE A 173 12.03 11.04 -2.12
CA ILE A 173 10.61 10.73 -2.33
C ILE A 173 10.54 9.41 -3.07
N VAL A 174 9.76 8.48 -2.54
CA VAL A 174 9.39 7.22 -3.15
C VAL A 174 8.00 7.37 -3.75
N GLU A 175 7.91 7.31 -5.08
CA GLU A 175 6.66 7.46 -5.83
C GLU A 175 6.23 6.10 -6.37
N LEU A 176 5.05 5.64 -5.94
CA LEU A 176 4.37 4.46 -6.46
C LEU A 176 3.40 4.89 -7.56
N ILE A 177 3.58 4.36 -8.76
CA ILE A 177 2.70 4.64 -9.91
C ILE A 177 1.70 3.50 -10.06
N THR A 178 0.42 3.82 -9.94
CA THR A 178 -0.66 2.87 -10.15
C THR A 178 -1.36 3.09 -11.50
N ASP A 179 -2.23 2.16 -11.88
CA ASP A 179 -3.07 2.23 -13.08
C ASP A 179 -3.97 3.49 -13.14
N LYS A 180 -4.24 4.13 -12.00
CA LYS A 180 -5.18 5.28 -11.92
C LYS A 180 -4.59 6.54 -11.36
N ASN A 181 -3.66 6.45 -10.41
CA ASN A 181 -3.08 7.60 -9.71
C ASN A 181 -1.62 7.32 -9.32
N SER A 182 -0.85 8.37 -9.01
CA SER A 182 0.40 8.18 -8.28
C SER A 182 0.16 8.33 -6.77
N ARG A 183 0.90 7.56 -5.98
CA ARG A 183 0.95 7.65 -4.51
C ARG A 183 2.38 7.97 -4.09
N LEU A 184 2.54 8.95 -3.22
CA LEU A 184 3.85 9.41 -2.77
C LEU A 184 4.10 9.00 -1.31
N ALA A 185 5.29 8.50 -1.04
CA ALA A 185 5.87 8.38 0.29
C ALA A 185 7.16 9.20 0.32
N ASP A 186 7.36 9.99 1.37
CA ASP A 186 8.61 10.73 1.56
C ASP A 186 9.43 10.04 2.66
N THR A 187 10.75 10.01 2.50
CA THR A 187 11.65 9.71 3.61
C THR A 187 11.65 10.92 4.54
N THR A 188 11.13 10.73 5.74
CA THR A 188 10.80 11.85 6.64
C THR A 188 12.00 12.57 7.24
N VAL A 189 13.23 12.23 6.86
CA VAL A 189 14.46 12.74 7.50
C VAL A 189 15.50 13.15 6.48
N GLU A 190 16.07 14.33 6.70
CA GLU A 190 17.27 14.82 6.02
C GLU A 190 18.52 14.16 6.62
N PHE A 191 19.50 13.80 5.79
CA PHE A 191 20.75 13.17 6.24
C PHE A 191 21.90 13.45 5.28
N ILE A 192 23.14 13.16 5.68
CA ILE A 192 24.32 13.25 4.81
C ILE A 192 24.79 11.84 4.52
N LEU A 193 24.78 11.48 3.24
CA LEU A 193 25.26 10.19 2.75
C LEU A 193 26.74 10.31 2.40
N THR A 194 27.56 9.42 2.96
CA THR A 194 28.99 9.36 2.66
C THR A 194 29.31 8.15 1.77
N PRO A 195 30.32 8.25 0.89
CA PRO A 195 30.85 7.10 0.17
C PRO A 195 31.25 5.95 1.09
#